data_AF-A0AAW5U6J0-F1
#
_entry.id   AF-A0AAW5U6J0-F1
#
_cell.length_a   1.000
_cell.length_b   1.000
_cell.length_c   1.000
_cell.angle_alpha   90.00
_cell.angle_beta   90.00
_cell.angle_gamma   90.00
#
_symmetry.space_group_name_H-M   'P 1'
#
loop_
_entity.id
_entity.type
_entity.pdbx_description
1 polymer ?
#
loop_
_entity_poly.entity_id
_entity_poly.type
_entity_poly.pdbx_seq_one_letter_code
_entity_poly.pdbx_strand_id
1 'polypeptide(L)'
;MTKEELKVKVDKQLSIINDANDEICSYVNDYIESLPYKVGDKVSCSRCDVCWIKSIVPETSCSGYTGKIEVRINPAKKDGTRSNREFVLWSTEIDSIKKIS
;
A
#
# COMPACT_ATOMS: atom_id res chain seq x y z
N MET A 1 -37.91 6.65 18.52
CA MET A 1 -36.44 6.53 18.43
C MET A 1 -35.82 7.62 19.28
N THR A 2 -35.17 7.26 20.39
CA THR A 2 -34.46 8.20 21.28
C THR A 2 -33.01 8.40 20.83
N LYS A 3 -32.29 9.33 21.47
CA LYS A 3 -30.86 9.56 21.22
C LYS A 3 -30.02 8.33 21.58
N GLU A 4 -30.39 7.64 22.65
CA GLU A 4 -29.74 6.42 23.12
C GLU A 4 -29.97 5.28 22.14
N GLU A 5 -31.21 5.11 21.65
CA GLU A 5 -31.53 4.12 20.63
C GLU A 5 -30.79 4.38 19.31
N LEU A 6 -30.64 5.66 18.93
CA LEU A 6 -29.84 6.05 17.76
C LEU A 6 -28.37 5.67 17.96
N LYS A 7 -27.78 6.00 19.13
CA LYS A 7 -26.38 5.70 19.44
C LYS A 7 -26.10 4.20 19.32
N VAL A 8 -26.92 3.35 19.95
CA VAL A 8 -26.76 1.89 19.87
C VAL A 8 -26.81 1.38 18.43
N LYS A 9 -27.73 1.91 17.61
CA LYS A 9 -27.83 1.51 16.20
C LYS A 9 -26.61 1.95 15.38
N VAL A 10 -26.10 3.16 15.61
CA VAL A 10 -24.91 3.69 14.92
C VAL A 10 -23.65 2.95 15.36
N ASP A 11 -23.46 2.73 16.66
CA ASP A 11 -22.30 2.02 17.20
C ASP A 11 -22.20 0.59 16.61
N LYS A 12 -23.35 -0.09 16.44
CA LYS A 12 -23.41 -1.38 15.76
C LYS A 12 -22.91 -1.31 14.30
N GLN A 13 -23.29 -0.28 13.55
CA GLN A 13 -22.83 -0.12 12.16
C GLN A 13 -21.34 0.25 12.10
N LEU A 14 -20.87 1.10 13.02
CA LEU A 14 -19.45 1.45 13.10
C LEU A 14 -18.57 0.23 13.40
N SER A 15 -19.03 -0.68 14.28
CA SER A 15 -18.34 -1.95 14.51
C SER A 15 -18.22 -2.77 13.23
N ILE A 16 -19.32 -2.95 12.48
CA ILE A 16 -19.32 -3.70 11.22
C ILE A 16 -18.35 -3.07 10.20
N ILE A 17 -18.33 -1.74 10.11
CA ILE A 17 -17.41 -1.01 9.23
C ILE A 17 -15.95 -1.26 9.63
N ASN A 18 -15.65 -1.22 10.93
CA ASN A 18 -14.30 -1.46 11.44
C ASN A 18 -13.85 -2.90 11.16
N ASP A 19 -14.69 -3.88 11.47
CA ASP A 19 -14.40 -5.30 11.23
C ASP A 19 -14.12 -5.55 9.73
N ALA A 20 -14.95 -4.98 8.84
CA ALA A 20 -14.73 -5.06 7.40
C ALA A 20 -13.44 -4.35 6.95
N ASN A 21 -13.06 -3.24 7.59
CA ASN A 21 -11.82 -2.54 7.25
C ASN A 21 -10.57 -3.32 7.67
N ASP A 22 -10.63 -4.01 8.82
CA ASP A 22 -9.57 -4.91 9.27
C ASP A 22 -9.40 -6.11 8.33
N GLU A 23 -10.51 -6.69 7.83
CA GLU A 23 -10.46 -7.74 6.80
C GLU A 23 -9.80 -7.26 5.50
N ILE A 24 -10.16 -6.05 5.03
CA ILE A 24 -9.51 -5.44 3.85
C ILE A 24 -8.00 -5.32 4.07
N CYS A 25 -7.57 -4.85 5.24
CA CYS A 25 -6.15 -4.76 5.59
C CYS A 25 -5.47 -6.13 5.51
N SER A 26 -6.09 -7.15 6.10
CA SER A 26 -5.58 -8.53 6.09
C SER A 26 -5.39 -9.03 4.66
N TYR A 27 -6.41 -8.93 3.80
CA TYR A 27 -6.33 -9.43 2.43
C TYR A 27 -5.29 -8.69 1.58
N VAL A 28 -5.14 -7.39 1.80
CA VAL A 28 -4.10 -6.61 1.12
C VAL A 28 -2.71 -7.02 1.60
N ASN A 29 -2.53 -7.29 2.91
CA ASN A 29 -1.25 -7.80 3.42
C ASN A 29 -0.93 -9.18 2.86
N ASP A 30 -1.91 -10.10 2.78
CA ASP A 30 -1.72 -11.41 2.14
C ASP A 30 -1.26 -11.25 0.67
N TYR A 31 -1.85 -10.29 -0.05
CA TYR A 31 -1.43 -9.96 -1.40
C TYR A 31 0.02 -9.42 -1.44
N ILE A 32 0.40 -8.51 -0.53
CA ILE A 32 1.78 -7.99 -0.41
C ILE A 32 2.77 -9.13 -0.15
N GLU A 33 2.41 -10.09 0.70
CA GLU A 33 3.22 -11.28 0.97
C GLU A 33 3.37 -12.18 -0.26
N SER A 34 2.38 -12.21 -1.15
CA SER A 34 2.44 -12.96 -2.41
C SER A 34 3.29 -12.30 -3.51
N LEU A 35 3.58 -10.99 -3.42
CA LEU A 35 4.31 -10.27 -4.47
C LEU A 35 5.71 -10.86 -4.74
N PRO A 36 6.17 -10.91 -6.01
CA PRO A 36 7.47 -11.45 -6.39
C PRO A 36 8.66 -10.56 -6.01
N TYR A 37 8.40 -9.42 -5.36
CA TYR A 37 9.37 -8.47 -4.85
C TYR A 37 9.01 -8.06 -3.42
N LYS A 38 10.02 -7.66 -2.65
CA LYS A 38 9.92 -7.29 -1.23
C LYS A 38 10.64 -5.97 -0.96
N VAL A 39 10.42 -5.43 0.24
CA VAL A 39 11.15 -4.24 0.70
C VAL A 39 12.66 -4.49 0.66
N GLY A 40 13.39 -3.55 0.05
CA GLY A 40 14.84 -3.66 -0.17
C GLY A 40 15.23 -4.26 -1.51
N ASP A 41 14.33 -4.93 -2.23
CA ASP A 41 14.63 -5.47 -3.55
C ASP A 41 14.96 -4.37 -4.56
N LYS A 42 15.90 -4.68 -5.45
CA LYS A 42 16.23 -3.87 -6.62
C LYS A 42 15.29 -4.24 -7.77
N VAL A 43 14.59 -3.25 -8.30
CA VAL A 43 13.55 -3.43 -9.30
C VAL A 43 13.69 -2.41 -10.42
N SER A 44 12.96 -2.63 -11.51
CA SER A 44 12.68 -1.66 -12.56
C SER A 44 11.17 -1.40 -12.60
N CYS A 45 10.76 -0.21 -13.02
CA CYS A 45 9.37 0.12 -13.31
C CYS A 45 9.29 1.21 -14.39
N SER A 46 8.11 1.50 -14.91
CA SER A 46 7.89 2.50 -15.97
C SER A 46 8.37 3.91 -15.60
N ARG A 47 8.48 4.23 -14.31
CA ARG A 47 9.01 5.51 -13.80
C ARG A 47 10.53 5.54 -13.69
N CYS A 48 11.16 4.40 -13.43
CA CYS A 48 12.59 4.31 -13.09
C CYS A 48 13.17 2.99 -13.60
N ASP A 49 14.21 3.07 -14.43
CA ASP A 49 14.92 1.89 -14.95
C ASP A 49 15.52 1.04 -13.82
N VAL A 50 16.02 1.70 -12.77
CA VAL A 50 16.57 1.05 -11.58
C VAL A 50 16.15 1.81 -10.33
N CYS A 51 15.52 1.10 -9.38
CA CYS A 51 15.18 1.62 -8.06
C CYS A 51 15.15 0.50 -7.01
N TRP A 52 14.99 0.89 -5.75
CA TRP A 52 14.85 -0.03 -4.62
C TRP A 52 13.50 0.18 -3.96
N ILE A 53 12.80 -0.91 -3.67
CA ILE A 53 11.57 -0.85 -2.88
C ILE A 53 11.92 -0.34 -1.47
N LYS A 54 11.28 0.76 -1.08
CA LYS A 54 11.43 1.38 0.25
C LYS A 54 10.33 0.93 1.20
N SER A 55 9.09 0.86 0.73
CA SER A 55 7.96 0.31 1.48
C SER A 55 6.89 -0.22 0.52
N ILE A 56 6.14 -1.21 0.99
CA ILE A 56 4.90 -1.69 0.39
C ILE A 56 3.92 -1.81 1.55
N VAL A 57 2.83 -1.07 1.53
CA VAL A 57 1.83 -1.05 2.60
C VAL A 57 0.43 -1.00 2.01
N PRO A 58 -0.61 -1.43 2.74
CA PRO A 58 -1.98 -1.13 2.34
C PRO A 58 -2.22 0.38 2.20
N GLU A 59 -2.83 0.80 1.10
CA GLU A 59 -3.19 2.20 0.87
C GLU A 59 -4.35 2.60 1.79
N THR A 60 -4.22 3.76 2.41
CA THR A 60 -5.26 4.34 3.28
C THR A 60 -5.83 5.62 2.68
N SER A 61 -7.09 5.89 3.03
CA SER A 61 -7.81 7.12 2.71
C SER A 61 -8.49 7.65 3.97
N CYS A 62 -9.21 8.77 3.86
CA CYS A 62 -9.99 9.33 4.98
C CYS A 62 -11.03 8.35 5.56
N SER A 63 -11.43 7.32 4.82
CA SER A 63 -12.42 6.31 5.22
C SER A 63 -11.82 4.94 5.57
N GLY A 64 -10.49 4.84 5.76
CA GLY A 64 -9.80 3.58 6.05
C GLY A 64 -9.07 3.00 4.83
N TYR A 65 -8.79 1.69 4.87
CA TYR A 65 -8.10 0.98 3.79
C TYR A 65 -8.89 0.96 2.47
N THR A 66 -8.21 1.17 1.35
CA THR A 66 -8.84 1.28 0.02
C THR A 66 -8.90 -0.05 -0.74
N GLY A 67 -8.25 -1.10 -0.23
CA GLY A 67 -8.05 -2.37 -0.93
C GLY A 67 -6.89 -2.35 -1.94
N LYS A 68 -6.11 -1.28 -2.00
CA LYS A 68 -4.91 -1.15 -2.86
C LYS A 68 -3.64 -1.15 -2.04
N ILE A 69 -2.49 -1.19 -2.71
CA ILE A 69 -1.17 -1.03 -2.10
C ILE A 69 -0.58 0.34 -2.44
N GLU A 70 0.16 0.92 -1.51
CA GLU A 70 1.07 2.04 -1.74
C GLU A 70 2.50 1.51 -1.80
N VAL A 71 3.22 1.78 -2.88
CA VAL A 71 4.64 1.42 -3.03
C VAL A 71 5.48 2.68 -3.07
N ARG A 72 6.49 2.74 -2.19
CA ARG A 72 7.52 3.78 -2.21
C ARG A 72 8.83 3.19 -2.67
N ILE A 73 9.58 3.97 -3.43
CA ILE A 73 10.88 3.58 -3.96
C ILE A 73 11.96 4.62 -3.70
N ASN A 74 13.21 4.16 -3.72
CA ASN A 74 14.36 5.03 -3.87
C ASN A 74 14.97 4.84 -5.27
N PRO A 75 15.01 5.87 -6.13
CA PRO A 75 15.60 5.76 -7.45
C PRO A 75 17.13 5.62 -7.37
N ALA A 76 17.75 5.09 -8.41
CA ALA A 76 19.20 5.13 -8.56
C ALA A 76 19.71 6.59 -8.75
N LYS A 77 20.92 6.85 -8.26
CA LYS A 77 21.71 8.03 -8.63
C LYS A 77 22.37 7.80 -9.99
N LYS A 78 23.01 8.83 -10.53
CA LYS A 78 23.79 8.75 -11.79
C LYS A 78 24.91 7.69 -11.75
N ASP A 79 25.48 7.44 -10.57
CA ASP A 79 26.52 6.42 -10.35
C ASP A 79 25.96 5.00 -10.13
N GLY A 80 24.64 4.81 -10.26
CA GLY A 80 23.98 3.52 -10.07
C GLY A 80 23.74 3.12 -8.61
N THR A 81 24.17 3.93 -7.64
CA THR A 81 23.92 3.67 -6.21
C THR A 81 22.51 4.11 -5.79
N ARG A 82 21.99 3.55 -4.69
CA ARG A 82 20.68 3.91 -4.13
C ARG A 82 20.67 5.38 -3.66
N SER A 83 19.67 6.15 -4.09
CA SER A 83 19.42 7.50 -3.59
C SER A 83 18.70 7.48 -2.24
N ASN A 84 18.75 8.60 -1.50
CA ASN A 84 17.89 8.83 -0.32
C ASN A 84 16.55 9.47 -0.71
N ARG A 85 16.36 9.87 -1.97
CA ARG A 85 15.10 10.41 -2.48
C ARG A 85 14.02 9.34 -2.45
N GLU A 86 12.79 9.72 -2.16
CA GLU A 86 11.65 8.82 -2.12
C GLU A 86 10.59 9.24 -3.13
N PHE A 87 10.08 8.28 -3.91
CA PHE A 87 8.92 8.47 -4.77
C PHE A 87 7.83 7.49 -4.39
N VAL A 88 6.58 7.98 -4.34
CA VAL A 88 5.39 7.14 -4.33
C VAL A 88 5.08 6.77 -5.78
N LEU A 89 4.85 5.49 -6.04
CA LEU A 89 4.45 4.99 -7.35
C LEU A 89 2.92 5.06 -7.52
N TRP A 90 2.47 5.40 -8.72
CA TRP A 90 1.07 5.32 -9.12
C TRP A 90 0.69 3.89 -9.52
N SER A 91 -0.61 3.58 -9.61
CA SER A 91 -1.08 2.22 -9.90
C SER A 91 -0.45 1.60 -11.15
N THR A 92 -0.41 2.33 -12.27
CA THR A 92 0.20 1.85 -13.51
C THR A 92 1.72 1.67 -13.42
N GLU A 93 2.38 2.41 -12.52
CA GLU A 93 3.81 2.25 -12.26
C GLU A 93 4.05 1.00 -11.39
N ILE A 94 3.16 0.72 -10.42
CA ILE A 94 3.21 -0.48 -9.56
C ILE A 94 3.05 -1.76 -10.39
N ASP A 95 2.07 -1.79 -11.30
CA ASP A 95 1.82 -2.95 -12.18
C ASP A 95 3.01 -3.27 -13.10
N SER A 96 3.87 -2.29 -13.35
CA SER A 96 5.05 -2.43 -14.19
C SER A 96 6.31 -2.89 -13.43
N ILE A 97 6.24 -3.05 -12.11
CA ILE A 97 7.40 -3.44 -11.29
C ILE A 97 7.91 -4.81 -11.70
N LYS A 98 9.19 -4.89 -12.03
CA LYS A 98 9.91 -6.13 -12.32
C LYS A 98 11.15 -6.22 -11.46
N LYS A 99 11.32 -7.33 -10.73
CA LYS A 99 12.55 -7.64 -10.00
C LYS A 99 13.68 -7.90 -10.99
N ILE A 100 14.85 -7.29 -10.78
CA ILE A 100 15.98 -7.35 -11.73
C ILE A 100 17.27 -7.92 -11.14
N SER A 101 17.31 -8.22 -9.84
CA SER A 101 18.39 -8.97 -9.17
C SER A 101 17.93 -9.55 -7.85
#